data_AF-A0AAN6RGP5-F1
#
_entry.id   AF-A0AAN6RGP5-F1
#
_cell.length_a   1.000
_cell.length_b   1.000
_cell.length_c   1.000
_cell.angle_alpha   90.00
_cell.angle_beta   90.00
_cell.angle_gamma   90.00
#
_symmetry.space_group_name_H-M   'P 1'
#
loop_
_entity.id
_entity.type
_entity.pdbx_description
1 polymer ?
#
loop_
_entity_poly.entity_id
_entity_poly.type
_entity_poly.pdbx_seq_one_letter_code
_entity_poly.pdbx_strand_id
1 'polypeptide(L)'
;MRFLAICSLFGVAVFADTHTILTRRDDNCTAQPLGKGPVPSPDNSYEFLHSGEIDKLAKQAETPVNYTKAFENLHASSSNENYLGYITLDSYDTALCAANCTEKSECQSINIFFERSPTVAPGEDCVNPPSTNIIKCAFWGSTVNEASATNTGHTEQAFNVVVAGSNGYYNTKAEDPQKG
;
A
#
# COMPACT_ATOMS: atom_id res chain seq x y z
N MET A 1 16.41 -40.90 72.77
CA MET A 1 15.07 -40.75 72.14
C MET A 1 15.21 -39.69 71.04
N ARG A 2 14.81 -40.04 69.81
CA ARG A 2 14.76 -39.24 68.56
C ARG A 2 16.04 -39.13 67.69
N PHE A 3 15.99 -39.92 66.60
CA PHE A 3 16.39 -39.72 65.20
C PHE A 3 16.71 -38.26 64.76
N LEU A 4 17.59 -37.97 63.78
CA LEU A 4 17.48 -38.39 62.37
C LEU A 4 18.80 -38.22 61.59
N ALA A 5 18.97 -39.06 60.57
CA ALA A 5 19.97 -38.97 59.50
C ALA A 5 19.63 -37.85 58.49
N ILE A 6 20.65 -37.18 57.95
CA ILE A 6 20.53 -36.21 56.86
C ILE A 6 21.12 -36.86 55.59
N CYS A 7 20.23 -37.26 54.68
CA CYS A 7 20.57 -37.73 53.34
C CYS A 7 20.32 -36.55 52.38
N SER A 8 21.40 -35.93 51.87
CA SER A 8 21.30 -34.82 50.91
C SER A 8 21.21 -35.38 49.48
N LEU A 9 20.00 -35.33 48.92
CA LEU A 9 19.73 -35.54 47.49
C LEU A 9 20.00 -34.22 46.75
N PHE A 10 21.00 -34.21 45.86
CA PHE A 10 21.14 -33.15 44.86
C PHE A 10 20.08 -33.35 43.77
N GLY A 11 19.10 -32.46 43.73
CA GLY A 11 18.04 -32.45 42.73
C GLY A 11 18.57 -32.03 41.36
N VAL A 12 18.17 -32.77 40.33
CA VAL A 12 18.35 -32.41 38.92
C VAL A 12 17.35 -31.31 38.59
N ALA A 13 17.84 -30.12 38.22
CA ALA A 13 16.99 -29.06 37.70
C ALA A 13 16.60 -29.39 36.25
N VAL A 14 15.31 -29.61 36.01
CA VAL A 14 14.73 -29.67 34.66
C VAL A 14 14.41 -28.23 34.27
N PHE A 15 15.12 -27.70 33.27
CA PHE A 15 14.76 -26.42 32.65
C PHE A 15 13.60 -26.69 31.68
N ALA A 16 12.46 -26.05 31.92
CA ALA A 16 11.35 -26.03 30.99
C ALA A 16 11.64 -25.01 29.89
N ASP A 17 11.79 -25.47 28.64
CA ASP A 17 11.77 -24.60 27.46
C ASP A 17 10.35 -24.06 27.27
N THR A 18 10.13 -22.81 27.67
CA THR A 18 8.95 -22.04 27.23
C THR A 18 9.08 -21.75 25.75
N HIS A 19 8.51 -22.61 24.92
CA HIS A 19 8.16 -22.28 23.54
C HIS A 19 7.12 -21.16 23.58
N THR A 20 7.53 -19.93 23.26
CA THR A 20 6.62 -18.84 22.96
C THR A 20 5.83 -19.23 21.71
N ILE A 21 4.60 -19.71 21.89
CA ILE A 21 3.64 -19.78 20.79
C ILE A 21 3.39 -18.33 20.36
N LEU A 22 3.83 -17.98 19.15
CA LEU A 22 3.39 -16.76 18.49
C LEU A 22 1.88 -16.92 18.23
N THR A 23 1.05 -16.47 19.17
CA THR A 23 -0.38 -16.31 18.89
C THR A 23 -0.50 -15.31 17.76
N ARG A 24 -1.17 -15.71 16.67
CA ARG A 24 -1.56 -14.79 15.59
C ARG A 24 -2.15 -13.56 16.27
N ARG A 25 -1.63 -12.38 15.97
CA ARG A 25 -2.25 -11.14 16.45
C ARG A 25 -3.71 -11.21 15.97
N ASP A 26 -4.66 -11.15 16.89
CA ASP A 26 -6.09 -11.08 16.54
C ASP A 26 -6.33 -9.70 15.91
N ASP A 27 -5.88 -9.53 14.67
CA ASP A 27 -6.07 -8.34 13.85
C ASP A 27 -7.49 -8.31 13.27
N ASN A 28 -8.43 -9.00 13.91
CA ASN A 28 -9.83 -9.06 13.50
C ASN A 28 -10.45 -7.67 13.67
N CYS A 29 -10.79 -7.03 12.54
CA CYS A 29 -11.48 -5.74 12.51
C CYS A 29 -10.75 -4.59 13.21
N THR A 30 -9.41 -4.65 13.26
CA THR A 30 -8.59 -3.54 13.80
C THR A 30 -8.66 -2.33 12.87
N ALA A 31 -8.83 -1.13 13.44
CA ALA A 31 -8.87 0.13 12.69
C ALA A 31 -7.64 0.33 11.79
N GLN A 32 -7.88 0.75 10.55
CA GLN A 32 -6.86 1.08 9.55
C GLN A 32 -6.76 2.59 9.35
N PRO A 33 -5.62 3.10 8.85
CA PRO A 33 -5.49 4.48 8.43
C PRO A 33 -6.55 4.87 7.40
N LEU A 34 -7.18 6.02 7.57
CA LEU A 34 -8.18 6.55 6.65
C LEU A 34 -7.53 7.46 5.61
N GLY A 35 -7.96 7.30 4.36
CA GLY A 35 -7.58 8.16 3.24
C GLY A 35 -8.51 9.36 3.06
N LYS A 36 -8.19 10.19 2.07
CA LYS A 36 -8.92 11.43 1.75
C LYS A 36 -9.49 11.47 0.33
N GLY A 37 -9.33 10.38 -0.44
CA GLY A 37 -9.92 10.27 -1.76
C GLY A 37 -11.45 10.12 -1.71
N PRO A 38 -12.13 10.34 -2.84
CA PRO A 38 -13.58 10.13 -2.93
C PRO A 38 -13.93 8.65 -2.75
N VAL A 39 -14.99 8.37 -1.99
CA VAL A 39 -15.56 7.01 -1.85
C VAL A 39 -16.86 6.96 -2.65
N PRO A 40 -16.90 6.23 -3.78
CA PRO A 40 -18.10 6.13 -4.61
C PRO A 40 -19.27 5.49 -3.87
N SER A 41 -20.49 5.83 -4.31
CA SER A 41 -21.73 5.25 -3.80
C SER A 41 -22.46 4.58 -4.97
N PRO A 42 -22.79 3.28 -4.88
CA PRO A 42 -22.55 2.37 -3.76
C PRO A 42 -21.05 2.05 -3.46
N ASP A 43 -20.71 1.79 -2.19
CA ASP A 43 -19.34 1.41 -1.79
C ASP A 43 -19.03 -0.05 -2.15
N ASN A 44 -18.47 -0.25 -3.34
CA ASN A 44 -17.92 -1.53 -3.78
C ASN A 44 -16.81 -1.32 -4.82
N SER A 45 -16.09 -2.39 -5.17
CA SER A 45 -14.97 -2.31 -6.12
C SER A 45 -15.40 -1.98 -7.55
N TYR A 46 -16.60 -2.39 -7.98
CA TYR A 46 -17.10 -2.07 -9.32
C TYR A 46 -17.33 -0.56 -9.47
N GLU A 47 -18.03 0.07 -8.53
CA GLU A 47 -18.27 1.51 -8.52
C GLU A 47 -16.98 2.31 -8.31
N PHE A 48 -16.02 1.75 -7.56
CA PHE A 48 -14.69 2.33 -7.44
C PHE A 48 -13.96 2.41 -8.78
N LEU A 49 -13.94 1.30 -9.53
CA LEU A 49 -13.30 1.21 -10.85
C LEU A 49 -14.04 1.98 -11.95
N HIS A 50 -15.30 2.38 -11.74
CA HIS A 50 -16.10 3.15 -12.71
C HIS A 50 -16.47 4.55 -12.20
N SER A 51 -15.77 5.04 -11.17
CA SER A 51 -16.07 6.32 -10.55
C SER A 51 -15.71 7.48 -11.46
N GLY A 52 -16.72 8.23 -11.91
CA GLY A 52 -16.52 9.44 -12.70
C GLY A 52 -15.73 10.54 -11.97
N GLU A 53 -15.76 10.58 -10.63
CA GLU A 53 -14.99 11.54 -9.85
C GLU A 53 -13.50 11.18 -9.80
N ILE A 54 -13.17 9.89 -9.58
CA ILE A 54 -11.79 9.38 -9.62
C ILE A 54 -11.20 9.61 -11.01
N ASP A 55 -11.96 9.24 -12.05
CA ASP A 55 -11.60 9.44 -13.45
C ASP A 55 -11.28 10.90 -13.76
N LYS A 56 -12.14 11.80 -13.29
CA LYS A 56 -11.99 13.24 -13.50
C LYS A 56 -10.73 13.75 -12.81
N LEU A 57 -10.50 13.39 -11.54
CA LEU A 57 -9.34 13.84 -10.78
C LEU A 57 -8.02 13.40 -11.43
N ALA A 58 -7.93 12.14 -11.86
CA ALA A 58 -6.74 11.62 -12.54
C ALA A 58 -6.51 12.28 -13.91
N LYS A 59 -7.55 12.43 -14.74
CA LYS A 59 -7.46 13.05 -16.07
C LYS A 59 -7.22 14.57 -16.05
N GLN A 60 -7.60 15.25 -14.97
CA GLN A 60 -7.37 16.69 -14.79
C GLN A 60 -6.05 17.00 -14.08
N ALA A 61 -5.34 15.99 -13.59
CA ALA A 61 -4.10 16.17 -12.87
C ALA A 61 -3.00 16.71 -13.81
N GLU A 62 -2.37 17.82 -13.42
CA GLU A 62 -1.31 18.44 -14.19
C GLU A 62 -0.04 17.57 -14.17
N THR A 63 0.72 17.58 -15.26
CA THR A 63 2.05 16.97 -15.29
C THR A 63 3.01 17.81 -14.44
N PRO A 64 3.74 17.21 -13.47
CA PRO A 64 4.70 17.95 -12.66
C PRO A 64 5.83 18.59 -13.48
N VAL A 65 6.35 19.71 -13.00
CA VAL A 65 7.50 20.38 -13.62
C VAL A 65 8.70 19.44 -13.67
N ASN A 66 9.36 19.36 -14.83
CA ASN A 66 10.48 18.45 -15.12
C ASN A 66 10.12 16.95 -15.15
N TYR A 67 8.84 16.62 -15.32
CA TYR A 67 8.39 15.25 -15.55
C TYR A 67 7.70 15.12 -16.90
N THR A 68 7.69 13.90 -17.43
CA THR A 68 6.90 13.48 -18.58
C THR A 68 5.83 12.49 -18.11
N LYS A 69 4.60 12.63 -18.61
CA LYS A 69 3.51 11.68 -18.35
C LYS A 69 3.71 10.41 -19.18
N ALA A 70 3.80 9.26 -18.52
CA ALA A 70 3.99 7.96 -19.14
C ALA A 70 2.66 7.27 -19.46
N PHE A 71 1.70 7.37 -18.53
CA PHE A 71 0.36 6.83 -18.66
C PHE A 71 -0.60 7.58 -17.74
N GLU A 72 -1.89 7.46 -18.00
CA GLU A 72 -2.95 8.20 -17.32
C GLU A 72 -4.17 7.33 -17.08
N ASN A 73 -4.79 7.49 -15.92
CA ASN A 73 -6.08 6.93 -15.54
C ASN A 73 -6.21 5.41 -15.77
N LEU A 74 -5.19 4.64 -15.43
CA LEU A 74 -5.24 3.18 -15.48
C LEU A 74 -5.86 2.58 -14.21
N HIS A 75 -6.32 1.32 -14.31
CA HIS A 75 -6.87 0.53 -13.20
C HIS A 75 -5.82 -0.39 -12.54
N ALA A 76 -4.55 0.03 -12.58
CA ALA A 76 -3.45 -0.68 -11.98
C ALA A 76 -2.34 0.30 -11.57
N SER A 77 -1.68 0.04 -10.44
CA SER A 77 -0.46 0.73 -10.05
C SER A 77 0.75 0.07 -10.69
N SER A 78 1.85 0.82 -10.77
CA SER A 78 3.13 0.30 -11.22
C SER A 78 3.62 -0.82 -10.30
N SER A 79 4.21 -1.84 -10.91
CA SER A 79 5.00 -2.87 -10.25
C SER A 79 6.25 -3.06 -11.08
N ASN A 80 7.38 -2.54 -10.60
CA ASN A 80 8.66 -2.54 -11.30
C ASN A 80 9.81 -2.86 -10.33
N GLU A 81 11.05 -2.88 -10.81
CA GLU A 81 12.24 -2.92 -9.96
C GLU A 81 12.46 -1.57 -9.25
N ASN A 82 13.26 -1.58 -8.19
CA ASN A 82 13.66 -0.39 -7.42
C ASN A 82 12.48 0.39 -6.83
N TYR A 83 11.54 -0.29 -6.18
CA TYR A 83 10.51 0.39 -5.39
C TYR A 83 11.12 1.14 -4.21
N LEU A 84 10.85 2.44 -4.10
CA LEU A 84 11.42 3.33 -3.08
C LEU A 84 10.41 3.71 -1.99
N GLY A 85 9.28 3.01 -1.93
CA GLY A 85 8.18 3.27 -0.99
C GLY A 85 7.14 4.24 -1.53
N TYR A 86 6.28 4.72 -0.64
CA TYR A 86 5.19 5.63 -0.98
C TYR A 86 4.88 6.59 0.17
N ILE A 87 4.16 7.66 -0.15
CA ILE A 87 3.43 8.48 0.82
C ILE A 87 1.93 8.46 0.50
N THR A 88 1.12 8.82 1.49
CA THR A 88 -0.31 9.10 1.30
C THR A 88 -0.54 10.60 1.20
N LEU A 89 -1.43 11.02 0.30
CA LEU A 89 -1.76 12.41 0.07
C LEU A 89 -3.19 12.74 0.50
N ASP A 90 -3.43 14.01 0.85
CA ASP A 90 -4.76 14.52 1.16
C ASP A 90 -5.58 14.87 -0.10
N SER A 91 -4.90 15.03 -1.24
CA SER A 91 -5.51 15.29 -2.55
C SER A 91 -4.64 14.68 -3.66
N TYR A 92 -5.18 14.62 -4.90
CA TYR A 92 -4.45 14.08 -6.05
C TYR A 92 -3.43 15.10 -6.58
N ASP A 93 -2.42 15.40 -5.77
CA ASP A 93 -1.41 16.43 -6.02
C ASP A 93 -0.14 15.81 -6.62
N THR A 94 -0.05 15.88 -7.94
CA THR A 94 1.11 15.37 -8.71
C THR A 94 2.38 16.16 -8.42
N ALA A 95 2.27 17.47 -8.15
CA ALA A 95 3.41 18.33 -7.87
C ALA A 95 4.04 18.02 -6.51
N LEU A 96 3.21 17.84 -5.48
CA LEU A 96 3.67 17.40 -4.15
C LEU A 96 4.27 15.99 -4.22
N CYS A 97 3.67 15.09 -5.01
CA CYS A 97 4.22 13.76 -5.25
C CYS A 97 5.63 13.82 -5.88
N ALA A 98 5.80 14.61 -6.94
CA ALA A 98 7.09 14.80 -7.61
C ALA A 98 8.14 15.49 -6.72
N ALA A 99 7.73 16.44 -5.87
CA ALA A 99 8.62 17.10 -4.92
C ALA A 99 9.24 16.08 -3.93
N ASN A 100 8.43 15.16 -3.40
CA ASN A 100 8.91 14.09 -2.51
C ASN A 100 9.84 13.09 -3.22
N CYS A 101 9.63 12.85 -4.52
CA CYS A 101 10.57 12.07 -5.32
C CYS A 101 11.92 12.80 -5.47
N THR A 102 11.90 14.12 -5.66
CA THR A 102 13.13 14.93 -5.83
C THR A 102 14.03 14.93 -4.59
N GLU A 103 13.46 14.74 -3.40
CA GLU A 103 14.23 14.59 -2.16
C GLU A 103 14.97 13.25 -2.06
N LYS A 104 14.68 12.29 -2.95
CA LYS A 104 15.29 10.96 -3.02
C LYS A 104 16.23 10.90 -4.21
N SER A 105 17.53 10.81 -3.96
CA SER A 105 18.57 10.83 -5.02
C SER A 105 18.39 9.76 -6.10
N GLU A 106 17.80 8.61 -5.75
CA GLU A 106 17.59 7.48 -6.66
C GLU A 106 16.22 7.51 -7.35
N CYS A 107 15.34 8.46 -7.03
CA CYS A 107 13.99 8.46 -7.58
C CYS A 107 13.95 8.99 -9.02
N GLN A 108 13.48 8.14 -9.92
CA GLN A 108 13.38 8.40 -11.35
C GLN A 108 11.95 8.61 -11.82
N SER A 109 10.98 8.08 -11.07
CA SER A 109 9.57 8.12 -11.44
C SER A 109 8.65 8.11 -10.24
N ILE A 110 7.44 8.60 -10.48
CA ILE A 110 6.32 8.53 -9.55
C ILE A 110 5.15 7.81 -10.21
N ASN A 111 4.38 7.09 -9.40
CA ASN A 111 3.05 6.61 -9.75
C ASN A 111 2.07 7.06 -8.66
N ILE A 112 1.14 7.93 -9.03
CA ILE A 112 0.08 8.42 -8.15
C ILE A 112 -1.23 7.75 -8.53
N PHE A 113 -1.96 7.23 -7.55
CA PHE A 113 -3.17 6.45 -7.78
C PHE A 113 -4.10 6.45 -6.56
N PHE A 114 -5.36 6.13 -6.81
CA PHE A 114 -6.35 5.85 -5.77
C PHE A 114 -6.37 4.36 -5.47
N GLU A 115 -6.36 3.99 -4.18
CA GLU A 115 -6.50 2.63 -3.71
C GLU A 115 -7.75 2.53 -2.83
N ARG A 116 -8.66 1.62 -3.20
CA ARG A 116 -9.77 1.24 -2.33
C ARG A 116 -9.22 0.37 -1.21
N SER A 117 -9.17 0.90 0.02
CA SER A 117 -8.63 0.21 1.19
C SER A 117 -9.73 0.02 2.25
N PRO A 118 -9.66 -1.00 3.10
CA PRO A 118 -10.70 -1.22 4.11
C PRO A 118 -10.49 -0.29 5.32
N THR A 119 -11.57 0.19 5.93
CA THR A 119 -11.50 1.07 7.14
C THR A 119 -11.03 0.32 8.40
N VAL A 120 -11.16 -1.01 8.40
CA VAL A 120 -10.65 -1.93 9.41
C VAL A 120 -10.03 -3.14 8.70
N ALA A 121 -9.08 -3.83 9.32
CA ALA A 121 -8.50 -5.07 8.77
C ALA A 121 -9.62 -6.12 8.53
N PRO A 122 -9.81 -6.61 7.30
CA PRO A 122 -10.82 -7.64 7.02
C PRO A 122 -10.57 -8.90 7.84
N GLY A 123 -11.58 -9.29 8.64
CA GLY A 123 -11.51 -10.41 9.57
C GLY A 123 -12.83 -11.18 9.61
N GLU A 124 -12.94 -12.16 10.51
CA GLU A 124 -14.11 -13.05 10.60
C GLU A 124 -15.42 -12.29 10.85
N ASP A 125 -15.38 -11.23 11.67
CA ASP A 125 -16.57 -10.42 12.00
C ASP A 125 -16.79 -9.23 11.05
N CYS A 126 -15.87 -9.01 10.11
CA CYS A 126 -15.89 -7.91 9.17
C CYS A 126 -15.24 -8.32 7.84
N VAL A 127 -15.79 -9.35 7.21
CA VAL A 127 -15.20 -9.93 5.98
C VAL A 127 -15.17 -8.95 4.79
N ASN A 128 -16.05 -7.94 4.80
CA ASN A 128 -16.10 -6.87 3.80
C ASN A 128 -16.52 -5.55 4.49
N PRO A 129 -15.59 -4.88 5.18
CA PRO A 129 -15.89 -3.64 5.90
C PRO A 129 -16.11 -2.47 4.93
N PRO A 130 -16.66 -1.34 5.41
CA PRO A 130 -16.67 -0.10 4.63
C PRO A 130 -15.28 0.27 4.13
N SER A 131 -15.19 0.84 2.93
CA SER A 131 -13.93 1.28 2.35
C SER A 131 -13.59 2.73 2.69
N THR A 132 -12.31 3.02 2.58
CA THR A 132 -11.73 4.35 2.45
C THR A 132 -10.94 4.39 1.15
N ASN A 133 -10.76 5.57 0.57
CA ASN A 133 -9.93 5.74 -0.62
C ASN A 133 -8.61 6.43 -0.26
N ILE A 134 -7.50 5.71 -0.38
CA ILE A 134 -6.15 6.22 -0.12
C ILE A 134 -5.56 6.73 -1.43
N ILE A 135 -5.11 7.99 -1.43
CA ILE A 135 -4.33 8.55 -2.54
C ILE A 135 -2.87 8.24 -2.26
N LYS A 136 -2.29 7.30 -3.00
CA LYS A 136 -0.88 6.91 -2.86
C LYS A 136 -0.03 7.60 -3.90
N CYS A 137 1.14 8.06 -3.48
CA CYS A 137 2.23 8.50 -4.32
C CYS A 137 3.40 7.54 -4.12
N ALA A 138 3.56 6.60 -5.05
CA ALA A 138 4.63 5.61 -5.06
C ALA A 138 5.86 6.14 -5.81
N PHE A 139 7.04 5.83 -5.30
CA PHE A 139 8.34 6.25 -5.83
C PHE A 139 9.10 5.07 -6.42
N TRP A 140 9.74 5.30 -7.56
CA TRP A 140 10.48 4.27 -8.28
C TRP A 140 11.86 4.78 -8.68
N GLY A 141 12.87 3.96 -8.44
CA GLY A 141 14.23 4.14 -8.94
C GLY A 141 14.44 3.57 -10.34
N SER A 142 13.36 3.21 -11.02
CA SER A 142 13.28 2.81 -12.42
C SER A 142 12.23 3.68 -13.11
N THR A 143 12.29 3.76 -14.43
CA THR A 143 11.27 4.51 -15.18
C THR A 143 9.95 3.75 -15.22
N VAL A 144 8.84 4.41 -14.90
CA VAL A 144 7.49 3.83 -15.06
C VAL A 144 6.96 4.02 -16.48
N ASN A 145 6.22 3.04 -16.97
CA ASN A 145 5.50 3.08 -18.24
C ASN A 145 4.20 2.28 -18.14
N GLU A 146 3.36 2.30 -19.18
CA GLU A 146 2.07 1.59 -19.18
C GLU A 146 2.24 0.09 -18.90
N ALA A 147 3.29 -0.56 -19.42
CA ALA A 147 3.56 -1.97 -19.17
C ALA A 147 3.96 -2.28 -17.71
N SER A 148 4.42 -1.28 -16.96
CA SER A 148 4.67 -1.43 -15.52
C SER A 148 3.38 -1.43 -14.69
N ALA A 149 2.28 -0.86 -15.19
CA ALA A 149 1.00 -0.75 -14.47
C ALA A 149 0.25 -2.10 -14.46
N THR A 150 0.71 -3.01 -13.59
CA THR A 150 0.24 -4.41 -13.54
C THR A 150 -0.39 -4.79 -12.19
N ASN A 151 -0.17 -4.00 -11.14
CA ASN A 151 -0.76 -4.25 -9.85
C ASN A 151 -2.21 -3.73 -9.80
N THR A 152 -3.15 -4.63 -10.05
CA THR A 152 -4.60 -4.35 -10.04
C THR A 152 -5.23 -4.40 -8.64
N GLY A 153 -4.42 -4.64 -7.61
CA GLY A 153 -4.87 -4.89 -6.24
C GLY A 153 -5.00 -6.39 -5.93
N HIS A 154 -5.74 -6.69 -4.88
CA HIS A 154 -5.90 -8.04 -4.35
C HIS A 154 -7.18 -8.16 -3.52
N THR A 155 -7.54 -9.39 -3.15
CA THR A 155 -8.71 -9.65 -2.29
C THR A 155 -8.26 -10.08 -0.90
N GLU A 156 -8.80 -9.43 0.13
CA GLU A 156 -8.65 -9.80 1.54
C GLU A 156 -10.02 -10.21 2.09
N GLN A 157 -10.19 -11.49 2.45
CA GLN A 157 -11.51 -12.05 2.77
C GLN A 157 -12.51 -11.84 1.62
N ALA A 158 -13.56 -11.03 1.83
CA ALA A 158 -14.53 -10.63 0.81
C ALA A 158 -14.36 -9.16 0.38
N PHE A 159 -13.34 -8.46 0.91
CA PHE A 159 -13.02 -7.10 0.53
C PHE A 159 -12.06 -7.09 -0.66
N ASN A 160 -12.42 -6.37 -1.72
CA ASN A 160 -11.54 -6.17 -2.87
C ASN A 160 -10.78 -4.84 -2.73
N VAL A 161 -9.47 -4.94 -2.55
CA VAL A 161 -8.54 -3.81 -2.73
C VAL A 161 -8.31 -3.67 -4.23
N VAL A 162 -8.63 -2.50 -4.77
CA VAL A 162 -8.51 -2.21 -6.20
C VAL A 162 -7.86 -0.85 -6.41
N VAL A 163 -7.19 -0.69 -7.55
CA VAL A 163 -6.52 0.55 -7.94
C VAL A 163 -7.27 1.21 -9.09
N ALA A 164 -7.45 2.54 -9.01
CA ALA A 164 -8.06 3.35 -10.07
C ALA A 164 -7.38 4.71 -10.16
N GLY A 165 -7.63 5.43 -11.27
CA GLY A 165 -7.06 6.76 -11.50
C GLY A 165 -5.54 6.78 -11.38
N SER A 166 -4.87 5.77 -11.94
CA SER A 166 -3.42 5.61 -11.84
C SER A 166 -2.69 6.38 -12.93
N ASN A 167 -1.88 7.36 -12.54
CA ASN A 167 -1.02 8.13 -13.44
C ASN A 167 0.46 7.84 -13.15
N GLY A 168 1.24 7.69 -14.21
CA GLY A 168 2.69 7.48 -14.13
C GLY A 168 3.44 8.66 -14.73
N TYR A 169 4.48 9.12 -14.04
CA TYR A 169 5.34 10.19 -14.52
C TYR A 169 6.79 9.85 -14.27
N TYR A 170 7.66 10.14 -15.22
CA TYR A 170 9.11 9.99 -15.06
C TYR A 170 9.82 11.32 -15.20
N ASN A 171 10.92 11.48 -14.46
CA ASN A 171 11.68 12.72 -14.52
C ASN A 171 12.31 12.85 -15.94
N THR A 172 12.39 14.06 -16.48
CA THR A 172 12.90 14.28 -17.85
C THR A 172 14.42 14.05 -17.99
N LYS A 173 15.10 13.72 -16.89
CA LYS A 173 16.52 13.31 -16.86
C LYS A 173 16.67 11.79 -16.91
N ALA A 174 15.62 11.03 -16.60
CA ALA A 174 15.58 9.59 -16.64
C ALA A 174 15.57 9.19 -18.12
N GLU A 175 16.26 8.11 -18.44
CA GLU A 175 16.32 7.61 -19.80
C GLU A 175 14.88 7.27 -20.26
N ASP A 176 14.52 7.75 -21.46
CA ASP A 176 13.23 7.47 -22.08
C ASP A 176 13.12 5.96 -22.37
N PRO A 177 12.19 5.22 -21.74
CA PRO A 177 12.06 3.77 -21.94
C PRO A 177 11.64 3.41 -23.36
N GLN A 178 11.13 4.35 -24.14
CA GLN A 178 10.68 4.11 -25.51
C GLN A 178 11.79 4.32 -26.55
N LYS A 179 13.01 4.64 -26.13
CA LYS A 179 14.17 4.86 -27.03
C LYS A 179 15.12 3.66 -27.14
N GLY A 180 14.69 2.47 -26.74
CA GLY A 180 15.45 1.20 -26.86
C GLY A 180 14.85 0.25 -27.87
#